data_AF-A0A401LRU9-F1
#
_entry.id   AF-A0A401LRU9-F1
#
_cell.length_a   1.000
_cell.length_b   1.000
_cell.length_c   1.000
_cell.angle_alpha   90.00
_cell.angle_beta   90.00
_cell.angle_gamma   90.00
#
_symmetry.space_group_name_H-M   'P 1'
#
loop_
_entity.id
_entity.type
_entity.pdbx_description
1 polymer ?
#
loop_
_entity_poly.entity_id
_entity_poly.type
_entity_poly.pdbx_seq_one_letter_code
_entity_poly.pdbx_strand_id
1 'polypeptide(L)'
;MKTETKLKLFPSFLLLMLFSCKDVEIVEEQPKVITTVSTTRAVDTTSDEYKHQSQSNVENMLMDQIIYQDSVYILNLSAEEAADLNIPDSLYNVYTQLVNELNTLQ
;
A
#
# COMPACT_ATOMS: atom_id res chain seq x y z
N MET A 1 -21.71 -8.06 -49.26
CA MET A 1 -21.77 -6.73 -48.61
C MET A 1 -21.03 -6.86 -47.28
N LYS A 2 -19.81 -6.34 -47.17
CA LYS A 2 -18.96 -6.44 -45.98
C LYS A 2 -19.32 -5.27 -45.06
N THR A 3 -19.87 -5.54 -43.89
CA THR A 3 -20.11 -4.51 -42.88
C THR A 3 -18.90 -4.40 -41.96
N GLU A 4 -18.19 -3.29 -42.10
CA GLU A 4 -17.07 -2.85 -41.27
C GLU A 4 -17.56 -2.52 -39.85
N THR A 5 -17.41 -3.45 -38.91
CA THR A 5 -17.80 -3.25 -37.50
C THR A 5 -16.61 -2.81 -36.66
N LYS A 6 -15.94 -1.70 -37.00
CA LYS A 6 -14.85 -1.15 -36.15
C LYS A 6 -14.85 0.38 -36.11
N LEU A 7 -15.91 0.99 -35.58
CA LEU A 7 -15.86 2.41 -35.17
C LEU A 7 -16.98 2.78 -34.18
N LYS A 8 -17.02 2.13 -33.02
CA LYS A 8 -17.97 2.50 -31.94
C LYS A 8 -17.35 2.67 -30.56
N LEU A 9 -16.02 2.61 -30.42
CA LEU A 9 -15.36 2.79 -29.12
C LEU A 9 -15.04 4.26 -28.79
N PHE A 10 -14.92 5.11 -29.81
CA PHE A 10 -14.57 6.52 -29.66
C PHE A 10 -15.65 7.38 -28.96
N PRO A 11 -16.96 7.25 -29.24
CA PRO A 11 -17.95 8.11 -28.59
C PRO A 11 -18.18 7.76 -27.10
N SER A 12 -17.79 6.56 -26.66
CA SER A 12 -17.94 6.15 -25.26
C SER A 12 -16.92 6.82 -24.34
N PHE A 13 -15.74 7.17 -24.85
CA PHE A 13 -14.68 7.81 -24.06
C PHE A 13 -14.98 9.31 -23.81
N LEU A 14 -15.64 9.98 -24.77
CA LEU A 14 -16.01 11.38 -24.64
C LEU A 14 -17.12 11.61 -23.59
N LEU A 15 -18.00 10.63 -23.38
CA LEU A 15 -19.10 10.72 -22.41
C LEU A 15 -18.62 10.70 -20.95
N LEU A 16 -17.50 10.04 -20.67
CA LEU A 16 -16.92 9.94 -19.32
C LEU A 16 -16.33 11.26 -18.81
N MET A 17 -15.94 12.17 -19.71
CA MET A 17 -15.37 13.47 -19.36
C MET A 17 -16.41 14.48 -18.83
N LEU A 18 -17.70 14.25 -19.07
CA LEU A 18 -18.78 15.15 -18.65
C LEU A 18 -19.28 14.90 -17.21
N PHE A 19 -18.83 13.82 -16.56
CA PHE A 19 -19.16 13.50 -15.16
C PHE A 19 -18.01 13.77 -14.19
N SER A 20 -16.96 14.49 -14.63
CA SER A 20 -15.91 14.97 -13.73
C SER A 20 -16.51 15.97 -12.74
N CYS A 21 -16.58 15.55 -11.47
CA CYS A 21 -16.77 16.32 -10.24
C CYS A 21 -17.55 17.63 -10.38
N LYS A 22 -18.86 17.61 -10.08
CA LYS A 22 -19.54 18.84 -9.65
C LYS A 22 -18.98 19.21 -8.28
N ASP A 23 -18.55 20.46 -8.13
CA ASP A 23 -18.28 21.05 -6.82
C ASP A 23 -19.49 20.79 -5.93
N VAL A 24 -19.26 20.07 -4.84
CA VAL A 24 -20.25 19.89 -3.77
C VAL A 24 -20.60 21.29 -3.29
N GLU A 25 -21.85 21.69 -3.44
CA GLU A 25 -22.36 22.94 -2.86
C GLU A 25 -21.93 23.01 -1.40
N ILE A 26 -21.17 24.04 -1.06
CA ILE A 26 -20.78 24.34 0.31
C ILE A 26 -22.09 24.59 1.07
N VAL A 27 -22.51 23.60 1.86
CA VAL A 27 -23.62 23.71 2.79
C VAL A 27 -23.28 24.84 3.76
N GLU A 28 -24.14 25.85 3.80
CA GLU A 28 -24.03 27.02 4.67
C GLU A 28 -23.87 26.57 6.13
N GLU A 29 -22.75 26.99 6.74
CA GLU A 29 -22.29 26.55 8.05
C GLU A 29 -23.23 27.10 9.14
N GLN A 30 -24.10 26.27 9.71
CA GLN A 30 -24.73 26.60 10.99
C GLN A 30 -23.64 26.69 12.06
N PRO A 31 -23.69 27.65 13.01
CA PRO A 31 -22.64 27.87 13.98
C PRO A 31 -22.56 26.67 14.92
N LYS A 32 -21.71 25.71 14.56
CA LYS A 32 -21.33 24.60 15.41
C LYS A 32 -20.47 25.19 16.52
N VAL A 33 -20.94 25.07 17.75
CA VAL A 33 -20.21 25.44 18.97
C VAL A 33 -18.74 25.06 18.80
N ILE A 34 -17.89 26.07 18.70
CA ILE A 34 -16.45 25.91 18.55
C ILE A 34 -15.95 25.36 19.89
N THR A 35 -15.96 24.03 20.02
CA THR A 35 -14.96 23.40 20.85
C THR A 35 -13.69 23.50 20.03
N THR A 36 -12.86 24.51 20.30
CA THR A 36 -11.48 24.51 19.84
C THR A 36 -10.80 23.32 20.49
N VAL A 37 -10.95 22.14 19.86
CA VAL A 37 -9.95 21.10 20.01
C VAL A 37 -8.74 21.69 19.31
N SER A 38 -7.87 22.31 20.09
CA SER A 38 -6.50 22.56 19.67
C SER A 38 -5.91 21.18 19.40
N THR A 39 -6.05 20.68 18.17
CA THR A 39 -5.22 19.59 17.69
C THR A 39 -3.84 20.20 17.55
N THR A 40 -3.13 20.29 18.67
CA THR A 40 -1.69 20.48 18.65
C THR A 40 -1.16 19.23 17.96
N ARG A 41 -0.99 19.30 16.64
CA ARG A 41 -0.26 18.26 15.91
C ARG A 41 1.13 18.29 16.51
N ALA A 42 1.42 17.34 17.40
CA ALA A 42 2.76 17.16 17.90
C ALA A 42 3.64 16.97 16.67
N VAL A 43 4.55 17.92 16.44
CA VAL A 43 5.52 17.79 15.36
C VAL A 43 6.40 16.62 15.75
N ASP A 44 6.40 15.58 14.92
CA ASP A 44 7.29 14.44 15.10
C ASP A 44 8.73 14.93 14.97
N THR A 45 9.43 15.01 16.11
CA THR A 45 10.82 15.48 16.19
C THR A 45 11.84 14.38 15.89
N THR A 46 11.39 13.20 15.46
CA THR A 46 12.27 12.11 15.05
C THR A 46 13.12 12.57 13.86
N SER A 47 14.43 12.33 13.92
CA SER A 47 15.33 12.75 12.86
C SER A 47 15.01 12.06 11.54
N ASP A 48 15.21 12.77 10.43
CA ASP A 48 15.01 12.21 9.10
C ASP A 48 15.94 11.01 8.88
N GLU A 49 17.18 11.07 9.37
CA GLU A 49 18.13 9.95 9.33
C GLU A 49 17.55 8.67 9.96
N TYR A 50 16.93 8.79 11.13
CA TYR A 50 16.32 7.67 11.82
C TYR A 50 15.10 7.13 11.05
N LYS A 51 14.28 8.01 10.46
CA LYS A 51 13.15 7.61 9.62
C LYS A 51 13.63 6.84 8.39
N HIS A 52 14.64 7.37 7.71
CA HIS A 52 15.25 6.71 6.56
C HIS A 52 15.81 5.34 6.92
N GLN A 53 16.53 5.24 8.04
CA GLN A 53 17.11 3.98 8.48
C GLN A 53 16.03 2.95 8.85
N SER A 54 14.96 3.37 9.51
CA SER A 54 13.86 2.48 9.89
C SER A 54 13.06 1.97 8.69
N GLN A 55 12.84 2.83 7.70
CA GLN A 55 12.09 2.52 6.47
C GLN A 55 12.91 1.68 5.47
N SER A 56 14.23 1.78 5.50
CA SER A 56 15.13 1.08 4.58
C SER A 56 15.76 -0.18 5.19
N ASN A 57 15.31 -0.59 6.38
CA ASN A 57 15.84 -1.76 7.05
C ASN A 57 15.30 -3.04 6.39
N VAL A 58 16.20 -3.80 5.74
CA VAL A 58 15.87 -5.02 5.00
C VAL A 58 15.30 -6.15 5.87
N GLU A 59 15.66 -6.22 7.16
CA GLU A 59 15.08 -7.19 8.10
C GLU A 59 13.61 -6.85 8.38
N ASN A 60 13.31 -5.58 8.63
CA ASN A 60 11.93 -5.12 8.82
C ASN A 60 11.10 -5.37 7.56
N MET A 61 11.67 -5.08 6.38
CA MET A 61 11.00 -5.34 5.11
C MET A 61 10.62 -6.82 4.94
N LEU A 62 11.50 -7.76 5.29
CA LEU A 62 11.20 -9.20 5.22
C LEU A 62 10.17 -9.63 6.27
N MET A 63 10.28 -9.11 7.49
CA MET A 63 9.32 -9.41 8.57
C MET A 63 7.90 -8.98 8.18
N ASP A 64 7.76 -7.80 7.55
CA ASP A 64 6.48 -7.28 7.07
C ASP A 64 5.84 -8.15 5.97
N GLN A 65 6.63 -8.99 5.29
CA GLN A 65 6.13 -9.94 4.29
C GLN A 65 5.71 -11.29 4.87
N ILE A 66 5.88 -11.55 6.17
CA ILE A 66 5.34 -12.76 6.80
C ILE A 66 3.86 -12.55 7.09
N ILE A 67 3.01 -13.30 6.39
CA ILE A 67 1.56 -13.24 6.56
C ILE A 67 1.02 -14.59 7.04
N TYR A 68 -0.09 -14.54 7.78
CA TYR A 68 -0.85 -15.73 8.16
C TYR A 68 -2.09 -15.85 7.27
N GLN A 69 -2.14 -16.88 6.44
CA GLN A 69 -3.21 -17.11 5.49
C GLN A 69 -3.53 -18.60 5.42
N ASP A 70 -4.82 -18.96 5.34
CA ASP A 70 -5.28 -20.35 5.19
C ASP A 70 -4.68 -21.32 6.22
N SER A 71 -4.56 -20.83 7.46
CA SER A 71 -3.95 -21.53 8.59
C SER A 71 -2.47 -21.88 8.43
N VAL A 72 -1.74 -21.15 7.59
CA VAL A 72 -0.29 -21.30 7.45
C VAL A 72 0.39 -19.93 7.42
N TYR A 73 1.60 -19.86 7.97
CA TYR A 73 2.50 -18.73 7.76
C TYR A 73 3.14 -18.84 6.38
N ILE A 74 3.20 -17.72 5.66
CA ILE A 74 3.78 -17.63 4.32
C ILE A 74 4.70 -16.41 4.28
N LEU A 75 5.89 -16.56 3.71
CA LEU A 75 6.70 -15.43 3.29
C LEU A 75 6.17 -14.94 1.94
N ASN A 76 5.41 -13.85 1.94
CA ASN A 76 4.82 -13.24 0.75
C ASN A 76 5.84 -12.38 -0.02
N LEU A 77 6.99 -12.97 -0.32
CA LEU A 77 8.05 -12.39 -1.12
C LEU A 77 8.82 -13.53 -1.76
N SER A 78 8.97 -13.51 -3.09
CA SER A 78 9.79 -14.48 -3.79
C SER A 78 11.29 -14.15 -3.68
N ALA A 79 12.14 -15.14 -3.95
CA ALA A 79 13.60 -14.93 -3.97
C ALA A 79 14.04 -13.94 -5.06
N GLU A 80 13.32 -13.89 -6.19
CA GLU A 80 13.58 -12.93 -7.28
C GLU A 80 13.23 -11.50 -6.84
N GLU A 81 12.05 -11.29 -6.24
CA GLU A 81 11.66 -9.99 -5.69
C GLU A 81 12.60 -9.55 -4.56
N ALA A 82 13.07 -10.49 -3.72
CA ALA A 82 14.06 -10.19 -2.70
C ALA A 82 15.39 -9.72 -3.31
N ALA A 83 15.86 -10.36 -4.38
CA ALA A 83 17.06 -9.95 -5.10
C ALA A 83 16.91 -8.57 -5.74
N ASP A 84 15.75 -8.27 -6.35
CA ASP A 84 15.42 -6.95 -6.91
C ASP A 84 15.45 -5.83 -5.85
N LEU A 85 15.08 -6.17 -4.61
CA LEU A 85 15.14 -5.28 -3.45
C LEU A 85 16.53 -5.20 -2.80
N ASN A 86 17.55 -5.84 -3.39
CA ASN A 86 18.90 -5.99 -2.84
C ASN A 86 18.94 -6.64 -1.44
N ILE A 87 17.99 -7.53 -1.16
CA ILE A 87 17.97 -8.32 0.07
C ILE A 87 18.97 -9.47 -0.10
N PRO A 88 19.92 -9.68 0.83
CA PRO A 88 20.87 -10.78 0.74
C PRO A 88 20.20 -12.16 0.79
N ASP A 89 20.61 -13.09 -0.09
CA ASP A 89 20.11 -14.47 -0.10
C ASP A 89 20.21 -15.15 1.27
N SER A 90 21.30 -14.89 2.01
CA SER A 90 21.50 -15.41 3.35
C SER A 90 20.39 -14.99 4.31
N LEU A 91 19.96 -13.73 4.22
CA LEU A 91 18.89 -13.19 5.06
C LEU A 91 17.52 -13.72 4.61
N TYR A 92 17.26 -13.74 3.31
CA TYR A 92 16.03 -14.33 2.76
C TYR A 92 15.85 -15.80 3.22
N ASN A 93 16.92 -16.59 3.20
CA ASN A 93 16.91 -17.98 3.65
C ASN A 93 16.59 -18.11 5.15
N VAL A 94 17.08 -17.20 5.99
CA VAL A 94 16.74 -17.16 7.42
C VAL A 94 15.24 -16.95 7.62
N TYR A 95 14.63 -16.01 6.89
CA TYR A 95 13.19 -15.74 7.00
C TYR A 95 12.33 -16.86 6.39
N THR A 96 12.80 -17.51 5.33
CA THR A 96 12.16 -18.72 4.79
C THR A 96 12.17 -19.85 5.83
N GLN A 97 13.30 -20.04 6.51
CA GLN A 97 13.41 -21.03 7.59
C GLN A 97 12.50 -20.68 8.77
N LEU A 98 12.45 -19.42 9.18
CA LEU A 98 11.56 -18.95 10.24
C LEU A 98 10.10 -19.30 9.93
N VAL A 99 9.62 -19.03 8.71
CA VAL A 99 8.26 -19.37 8.30
C VAL A 99 8.01 -20.88 8.36
N ASN A 100 8.98 -21.69 7.93
CA ASN A 100 8.87 -23.14 8.04
C ASN A 100 8.77 -23.58 9.51
N GLU A 101 9.60 -23.03 10.39
CA GLU A 101 9.57 -23.34 11.83
C GLU A 101 8.23 -22.95 12.47
N LEU A 102 7.70 -21.76 12.17
CA LEU A 102 6.40 -21.30 12.66
C LEU A 102 5.26 -22.26 12.29
N ASN A 103 5.31 -22.85 11.09
CA ASN A 103 4.32 -23.83 10.64
C ASN A 103 4.48 -25.21 11.29
N THR A 104 5.65 -25.55 11.83
CA THR A 104 5.85 -26.83 12.56
C THR A 104 5.34 -26.79 14.00
N LEU A 105 5.10 -25.60 14.55
CA LEU A 105 4.64 -25.40 15.92
C LEU A 105 3.11 -25.45 16.05
N GLN A 106 2.38 -25.60 14.93
CA GLN A 106 0.93 -25.71 14.89
C GLN A 106 0.46 -27.16 15.01
#